data_AF-A0A2T3W3I6-F1
#
_entry.id   AF-A0A2T3W3I6-F1
#
_cell.length_a   1.000
_cell.length_b   1.000
_cell.length_c   1.000
_cell.angle_alpha   90.00
_cell.angle_beta   90.00
_cell.angle_gamma   90.00
#
_symmetry.space_group_name_H-M   'P 1'
#
loop_
_entity.id
_entity.type
_entity.pdbx_description
1 polymer ?
#
loop_
_entity_poly.entity_id
_entity_poly.type
_entity_poly.pdbx_seq_one_letter_code
_entity_poly.pdbx_strand_id
1 'polypeptide(L)'
;MSVLRGRHRFGRPNGGFAEEQVQYVMGRVANYILYHNPATMGRGFRGAVATSGMIATNKEAVAERAANEGGVIWCVGRASAREKRYFLYQRIVDTRCSYAKDAEDFRVTLTGRTTLRQGYEKDITDEPYFPQVKKLLSLGLQSLGDRTILAAFEAEYEENKAD
;
A
#
# COMPACT_ATOMS: atom_id res chain seq x y z
N MET A 1 -64.08 -42.57 -24.36
CA MET A 1 -64.04 -41.73 -23.15
C MET A 1 -62.59 -41.57 -22.76
N SER A 2 -61.96 -40.48 -23.19
CA SER A 2 -61.79 -39.24 -22.41
C SER A 2 -60.60 -39.28 -21.45
N VAL A 3 -59.50 -38.72 -21.95
CA VAL A 3 -58.54 -37.79 -21.33
C VAL A 3 -58.16 -38.01 -19.85
N LEU A 4 -56.86 -38.15 -19.55
CA LEU A 4 -56.12 -37.19 -18.72
C LEU A 4 -54.59 -37.43 -18.70
N ARG A 5 -53.90 -36.30 -18.88
CA ARG A 5 -52.46 -36.08 -18.87
C ARG A 5 -51.89 -36.20 -17.45
N GLY A 6 -50.61 -36.52 -17.33
CA GLY A 6 -49.87 -36.21 -16.09
C GLY A 6 -48.57 -37.01 -15.89
N ARG A 7 -47.54 -36.77 -16.71
CA ARG A 7 -46.16 -37.16 -16.34
C ARG A 7 -45.64 -36.19 -15.29
N HIS A 8 -45.70 -36.57 -14.01
CA HIS A 8 -44.90 -35.94 -12.96
C HIS A 8 -43.54 -36.64 -12.87
N ARG A 9 -42.48 -35.98 -13.34
CA ARG A 9 -41.10 -36.31 -12.96
C ARG A 9 -40.80 -35.57 -11.66
N PHE A 10 -40.46 -36.32 -10.62
CA PHE A 10 -39.97 -35.80 -9.35
C PHE A 10 -38.54 -35.26 -9.49
N GLY A 11 -38.33 -34.05 -8.98
CA GLY A 11 -37.15 -33.62 -8.22
C GLY A 11 -35.77 -33.66 -8.88
N ARG A 12 -35.30 -32.49 -9.33
CA ARG A 12 -33.86 -32.17 -9.35
C ARG A 12 -33.37 -31.97 -7.91
N PRO A 13 -32.08 -32.19 -7.65
CA PRO A 13 -31.28 -31.06 -7.19
C PRO A 13 -30.20 -30.75 -8.21
N ASN A 14 -30.16 -29.47 -8.59
CA ASN A 14 -29.07 -28.87 -9.35
C ASN A 14 -27.77 -29.05 -8.55
N GLY A 15 -27.00 -30.09 -8.87
CA GLY A 15 -25.55 -30.13 -8.61
C GLY A 15 -24.83 -29.32 -9.69
N GLY A 16 -25.26 -28.07 -9.89
CA GLY A 16 -24.43 -27.08 -10.54
C GLY A 16 -23.34 -26.76 -9.54
N PHE A 17 -22.16 -27.36 -9.71
CA PHE A 17 -20.95 -26.68 -9.30
C PHE A 17 -20.95 -25.38 -10.10
N ALA A 18 -21.56 -24.36 -9.50
CA ALA A 18 -21.19 -23.01 -9.81
C ALA A 18 -19.68 -23.03 -9.71
N GLU A 19 -19.02 -22.84 -10.85
CA GLU A 19 -17.80 -22.08 -10.87
C GLU A 19 -18.07 -20.90 -9.97
N GLU A 20 -17.69 -21.04 -8.70
CA GLU A 20 -17.40 -19.92 -7.82
C GLU A 20 -16.30 -19.21 -8.58
N GLN A 21 -16.72 -18.37 -9.53
CA GLN A 21 -16.02 -17.17 -9.88
C GLN A 21 -15.83 -16.49 -8.54
N VAL A 22 -14.72 -16.82 -7.90
CA VAL A 22 -13.99 -15.91 -7.04
C VAL A 22 -13.68 -14.74 -7.96
N GLN A 23 -14.69 -13.91 -8.19
CA GLN A 23 -14.52 -12.50 -8.42
C GLN A 23 -13.73 -12.07 -7.20
N TYR A 24 -12.40 -12.13 -7.34
CA TYR A 24 -11.51 -11.27 -6.62
C TYR A 24 -12.09 -9.89 -6.83
N VAL A 25 -12.85 -9.43 -5.84
CA VAL A 25 -13.19 -8.03 -5.68
C VAL A 25 -11.83 -7.40 -5.45
N MET A 26 -11.14 -7.06 -6.54
CA MET A 26 -10.13 -6.03 -6.58
C MET A 26 -10.87 -4.71 -6.31
N GLY A 27 -11.46 -4.60 -5.11
CA GLY A 27 -11.71 -3.32 -4.49
C GLY A 27 -10.36 -2.65 -4.53
N ARG A 28 -10.26 -1.54 -5.27
CA ARG A 28 -9.00 -0.83 -5.51
C ARG A 28 -8.27 -0.76 -4.17
N VAL A 29 -7.16 -1.49 -4.05
CA VAL A 29 -6.39 -1.51 -2.82
C VAL A 29 -6.04 -0.06 -2.50
N ALA A 30 -6.38 0.39 -1.29
CA ALA A 30 -6.16 1.77 -0.92
C ALA A 30 -4.65 2.02 -0.90
N ASN A 31 -4.22 3.09 -1.58
CA ASN A 31 -2.81 3.43 -1.69
C ASN A 31 -2.51 4.67 -0.87
N TYR A 32 -1.36 4.64 -0.21
CA TYR A 32 -0.86 5.69 0.65
C TYR A 32 0.58 6.00 0.32
N ILE A 33 1.01 7.22 0.59
CA ILE A 33 2.39 7.66 0.42
C ILE A 33 2.88 8.33 1.70
N LEU A 34 4.14 8.06 2.05
CA LEU A 34 4.80 8.68 3.19
C LEU A 34 6.19 9.19 2.80
N TYR A 35 6.60 10.29 3.43
CA TYR A 35 7.97 10.77 3.41
C TYR A 35 8.78 10.34 4.65
N HIS A 36 9.90 9.65 4.43
CA HIS A 36 10.92 9.35 5.44
C HIS A 36 11.93 10.49 5.52
N ASN A 37 11.74 11.39 6.48
CA ASN A 37 12.63 12.53 6.68
C ASN A 37 13.78 12.18 7.65
N PRO A 38 15.04 12.13 7.19
CA PRO A 38 16.16 11.77 8.06
C PRO A 38 16.37 12.73 9.23
N ALA A 39 15.97 14.00 9.09
CA ALA A 39 16.12 15.01 10.13
C ALA A 39 15.23 14.74 11.35
N THR A 40 14.02 14.23 11.14
CA THR A 40 13.07 13.91 12.22
C THR A 40 13.18 12.45 12.66
N MET A 41 13.54 11.54 11.73
CA MET A 41 13.65 10.10 12.01
C MET A 41 15.01 9.70 12.60
N GLY A 42 15.97 10.63 12.65
CA GLY A 42 17.34 10.39 13.16
C GLY A 42 18.22 9.48 12.29
N ARG A 43 17.69 8.94 11.18
CA ARG A 43 18.41 8.08 10.23
C ARG A 43 17.86 8.19 8.82
N GLY A 44 18.74 8.06 7.82
CA GLY A 44 18.36 7.98 6.40
C GLY A 44 17.52 6.75 6.07
N PHE A 45 16.91 6.70 4.88
CA PHE A 45 16.06 5.57 4.48
C PHE A 45 16.82 4.27 4.16
N ARG A 46 18.14 4.31 4.02
CA ARG A 46 18.95 3.17 3.57
C ARG A 46 19.09 2.06 4.61
N GLY A 47 19.56 0.90 4.16
CA GLY A 47 19.94 -0.22 5.02
C GLY A 47 18.73 -0.78 5.78
N ALA A 48 18.85 -0.90 7.11
CA ALA A 48 17.81 -1.47 7.97
C ALA A 48 16.46 -0.74 7.89
N VAL A 49 16.44 0.53 7.50
CA VAL A 49 15.19 1.29 7.32
C VAL A 49 14.46 0.86 6.05
N ALA A 50 15.16 0.68 4.94
CA ALA A 50 14.56 0.22 3.68
C ALA A 50 13.96 -1.19 3.80
N THR A 51 14.44 -1.98 4.75
CA THR A 51 13.98 -3.35 5.01
C THR A 51 13.12 -3.48 6.27
N SER A 52 12.81 -2.38 6.98
CA SER A 52 12.16 -2.45 8.30
C SER A 52 10.71 -2.91 8.25
N GLY A 53 10.00 -2.66 7.13
CA GLY A 53 8.55 -2.79 7.07
C GLY A 53 7.84 -1.87 8.06
N MET A 54 8.51 -0.83 8.53
CA MET A 54 8.07 -0.01 9.64
C MET A 54 8.24 1.46 9.32
N ILE A 55 7.15 2.21 9.49
CA ILE A 55 7.12 3.66 9.34
C ILE A 55 6.49 4.31 10.56
N ALA A 56 6.99 5.49 10.91
CA ALA A 56 6.45 6.31 11.99
C ALA A 56 5.72 7.52 11.39
N THR A 57 4.58 7.91 11.98
CA THR A 57 3.79 9.05 11.54
C THR A 57 3.04 9.69 12.71
N ASN A 58 2.70 10.96 12.56
CA ASN A 58 1.78 11.68 13.45
C ASN A 58 0.36 11.80 12.86
N LYS A 59 0.10 11.17 11.71
CA LYS A 59 -1.21 11.16 11.05
C LYS A 59 -2.05 9.98 11.50
N GLU A 60 -2.48 9.99 12.76
CA GLU A 60 -3.16 8.87 13.42
C GLU A 60 -4.37 8.36 12.63
N ALA A 61 -5.30 9.26 12.28
CA ALA A 61 -6.51 8.89 11.53
C ALA A 61 -6.22 8.31 10.13
N VAL A 62 -5.14 8.74 9.48
CA VAL A 62 -4.73 8.20 8.17
C VAL A 62 -4.06 6.85 8.34
N ALA A 63 -3.25 6.69 9.37
CA ALA A 63 -2.59 5.43 9.68
C ALA A 63 -3.61 4.33 10.04
N GLU A 64 -4.57 4.64 10.92
CA GLU A 64 -5.67 3.75 11.26
C GLU A 64 -6.45 3.30 10.03
N ARG A 65 -6.77 4.25 9.15
CA ARG A 65 -7.47 3.95 7.90
C ARG A 65 -6.64 3.02 7.01
N ALA A 66 -5.36 3.33 6.82
CA ALA A 66 -4.47 2.50 6.01
C ALA A 66 -4.38 1.06 6.56
N ALA A 67 -4.28 0.89 7.88
CA ALA A 67 -4.27 -0.43 8.50
C ALA A 67 -5.61 -1.17 8.35
N ASN A 68 -6.74 -0.50 8.60
CA ASN A 68 -8.07 -1.09 8.52
C ASN A 68 -8.47 -1.50 7.09
N GLU A 69 -8.01 -0.74 6.09
CA GLU A 69 -8.28 -1.01 4.67
C GLU A 69 -7.30 -2.02 4.05
N GLY A 70 -6.29 -2.49 4.79
CA GLY A 70 -5.21 -3.30 4.21
C GLY A 70 -4.41 -2.56 3.14
N GLY A 71 -4.23 -1.25 3.32
CA GLY A 71 -3.65 -0.35 2.34
C GLY A 71 -2.18 -0.62 2.03
N VAL A 72 -1.78 -0.29 0.80
CA VAL A 72 -0.39 -0.28 0.33
C VAL A 72 0.23 1.06 0.68
N ILE A 73 1.41 1.03 1.30
CA ILE A 73 2.15 2.24 1.66
C ILE A 73 3.43 2.33 0.85
N TRP A 74 3.52 3.37 0.03
CA TRP A 74 4.70 3.73 -0.73
C TRP A 74 5.56 4.70 0.06
N CYS A 75 6.78 4.29 0.34
CA CYS A 75 7.71 5.06 1.16
C CYS A 75 8.73 5.74 0.26
N VAL A 76 8.74 7.07 0.33
CA VAL A 76 9.72 7.92 -0.35
C VAL A 76 10.63 8.55 0.69
N GLY A 77 11.92 8.62 0.44
CA GLY A 77 12.88 9.13 1.41
C GLY A 77 14.02 9.88 0.75
N ARG A 78 14.83 10.56 1.59
CA ARG A 78 16.13 11.10 1.21
C ARG A 78 17.24 10.37 1.95
N ALA A 79 18.40 10.19 1.30
CA ALA A 79 19.51 9.47 1.93
C ALA A 79 20.07 10.25 3.14
N SER A 80 19.99 11.58 3.11
CA SER A 80 20.39 12.47 4.20
C SER A 80 19.53 13.73 4.24
N ALA A 81 19.64 14.52 5.32
CA ALA A 81 18.93 15.80 5.46
C ALA A 81 19.37 16.85 4.41
N ARG A 82 20.58 16.74 3.86
CA ARG A 82 21.16 17.67 2.87
C ARG A 82 20.87 17.27 1.42
N GLU A 83 20.46 16.04 1.21
CA GLU A 83 20.15 15.52 -0.12
C GLU A 83 18.93 16.26 -0.71
N LYS A 84 18.96 16.50 -2.03
CA LYS A 84 17.86 17.09 -2.79
C LYS A 84 17.06 16.05 -3.57
N ARG A 85 17.63 14.85 -3.75
CA ARG A 85 17.00 13.73 -4.45
C ARG A 85 16.08 12.91 -3.54
N TYR A 86 14.95 12.48 -4.10
CA TYR A 86 13.90 11.71 -3.45
C TYR A 86 13.83 10.33 -4.07
N PHE A 87 13.80 9.30 -3.23
CA PHE A 87 13.86 7.92 -3.67
C PHE A 87 12.64 7.16 -3.20
N LEU A 88 11.95 6.46 -4.10
CA LEU A 88 11.06 5.37 -3.75
C LEU A 88 11.94 4.19 -3.32
N TYR A 89 11.79 3.75 -2.07
CA TYR A 89 12.73 2.78 -1.48
C TYR A 89 12.06 1.61 -0.76
N GLN A 90 10.78 1.73 -0.41
CA GLN A 90 10.07 0.68 0.31
C GLN A 90 8.58 0.73 -0.01
N ARG A 91 7.99 -0.45 -0.14
CA ARG A 91 6.54 -0.66 -0.28
C ARG A 91 6.12 -1.59 0.84
N ILE A 92 5.16 -1.16 1.65
CA ILE A 92 4.68 -1.90 2.83
C ILE A 92 3.23 -2.30 2.60
N VAL A 93 2.91 -3.56 2.89
CA VAL A 93 1.55 -4.12 2.87
C VAL A 93 1.24 -4.81 4.20
N ASP A 94 0.00 -5.25 4.37
CA ASP A 94 -0.45 -5.99 5.56
C ASP A 94 -0.17 -5.23 6.86
N THR A 95 -0.39 -3.91 6.84
CA THR A 95 0.05 -2.99 7.90
C THR A 95 -0.83 -3.06 9.15
N ARG A 96 -0.19 -2.85 10.30
CA ARG A 96 -0.83 -2.78 11.63
C ARG A 96 -0.39 -1.52 12.35
N CYS A 97 -1.32 -0.84 13.01
CA CYS A 97 -1.02 0.31 13.85
C CYS A 97 -0.56 -0.10 15.25
N SER A 98 0.42 0.63 15.77
CA SER A 98 0.79 0.65 17.19
C SER A 98 1.02 2.09 17.64
N TYR A 99 0.79 2.34 18.93
CA TYR A 99 0.81 3.69 19.50
C TYR A 99 1.84 3.77 20.62
N ALA A 100 2.72 4.77 20.54
CA ALA A 100 3.62 5.12 21.62
C ALA A 100 2.96 6.17 22.52
N LYS A 101 2.90 5.90 23.83
CA LYS A 101 2.27 6.80 24.80
C LYS A 101 3.02 8.12 25.00
N ASP A 102 4.35 8.10 24.81
CA ASP A 102 5.24 9.21 25.18
C ASP A 102 6.06 9.76 24.00
N ALA A 103 5.60 9.57 22.75
CA ALA A 103 6.32 10.09 21.59
C ALA A 103 5.91 11.54 21.28
N GLU A 104 6.89 12.44 21.22
CA GLU A 104 6.68 13.86 20.90
C GLU A 104 6.44 14.08 19.39
N ASP A 105 7.17 13.38 18.53
CA ASP A 105 7.14 13.63 17.08
C ASP A 105 6.28 12.63 16.27
N PHE A 106 6.32 11.34 16.63
CA PHE A 106 5.64 10.27 15.88
C PHE A 106 4.95 9.30 16.83
N ARG A 107 3.66 9.56 17.09
CA ARG A 107 2.84 8.77 18.03
C ARG A 107 2.42 7.41 17.48
N VAL A 108 2.34 7.27 16.16
CA VAL A 108 1.85 6.05 15.52
C VAL A 108 2.95 5.42 14.70
N THR A 109 3.10 4.11 14.85
CA THR A 109 3.95 3.28 14.02
C THR A 109 3.10 2.28 13.27
N LEU A 110 3.23 2.27 11.94
CA LEU A 110 2.68 1.24 11.08
C LEU A 110 3.78 0.22 10.80
N THR A 111 3.48 -1.05 11.08
CA THR A 111 4.37 -2.17 10.80
C THR A 111 3.69 -3.15 9.87
N GLY A 112 4.38 -3.62 8.85
CA GLY A 112 3.88 -4.57 7.87
C GLY A 112 5.02 -5.27 7.12
N ARG A 113 4.68 -5.92 6.00
CA ARG A 113 5.62 -6.66 5.17
C ARG A 113 6.15 -5.77 4.05
N THR A 114 7.46 -5.77 3.84
CA THR A 114 8.08 -5.11 2.69
C THR A 114 7.99 -5.98 1.45
N THR A 115 7.64 -5.41 0.29
CA THR A 115 7.48 -6.20 -0.95
C THR A 115 8.42 -5.81 -2.09
N LEU A 116 9.22 -4.77 -1.94
CA LEU A 116 10.31 -4.45 -2.89
C LEU A 116 11.56 -5.25 -2.53
N ARG A 117 12.37 -5.59 -3.54
CA ARG A 117 13.65 -6.28 -3.36
C ARG A 117 14.58 -5.49 -2.42
N GLN A 118 15.40 -6.21 -1.67
CA GLN A 118 16.38 -5.59 -0.78
C GLN A 118 17.36 -4.71 -1.56
N GLY A 119 17.61 -3.50 -1.05
CA GLY A 119 18.52 -2.54 -1.70
C GLY A 119 17.92 -1.80 -2.89
N TYR A 120 16.63 -1.98 -3.18
CA TYR A 120 15.95 -1.18 -4.20
C TYR A 120 15.86 0.30 -3.79
N GLU A 121 16.27 1.16 -4.72
CA GLU A 121 16.11 2.61 -4.63
C GLU A 121 15.87 3.14 -6.04
N LYS A 122 14.71 3.77 -6.28
CA LYS A 122 14.43 4.49 -7.52
C LYS A 122 14.41 5.98 -7.25
N ASP A 123 15.29 6.73 -7.90
CA ASP A 123 15.18 8.19 -7.90
C ASP A 123 13.95 8.61 -8.69
N ILE A 124 13.09 9.41 -8.05
CA ILE A 124 11.86 9.93 -8.65
C ILE A 124 11.91 11.46 -8.81
N THR A 125 13.04 12.11 -8.54
CA THR A 125 13.15 13.58 -8.46
C THR A 125 12.83 14.28 -9.78
N ASP A 126 13.25 13.69 -10.89
CA ASP A 126 13.10 14.25 -12.23
C ASP A 126 11.88 13.66 -12.98
N GLU A 127 11.10 12.81 -12.32
CA GLU A 127 9.93 12.18 -12.92
C GLU A 127 8.81 13.22 -13.13
N PRO A 128 8.05 13.18 -14.23
CA PRO A 128 7.03 14.19 -14.54
C PRO A 128 5.95 14.35 -13.46
N TYR A 129 5.66 13.28 -12.73
CA TYR A 129 4.66 13.26 -11.65
C TYR A 129 5.20 13.74 -10.29
N PHE A 130 6.51 13.97 -10.18
CA PHE A 130 7.17 14.28 -8.92
C PHE A 130 6.65 15.55 -8.22
N PRO A 131 6.30 16.66 -8.90
CA PRO A 131 5.76 17.84 -8.23
C PRO A 131 4.52 17.54 -7.38
N GLN A 132 3.67 16.63 -7.86
CA GLN A 132 2.47 16.20 -7.13
C GLN A 132 2.81 15.27 -5.98
N VAL A 133 3.72 14.31 -6.19
CA VAL A 133 4.26 13.47 -5.11
C VAL A 133 4.85 14.34 -3.99
N LYS A 134 5.73 15.28 -4.33
CA LYS A 134 6.37 16.19 -3.38
C LYS A 134 5.36 17.00 -2.55
N LYS A 135 4.25 17.41 -3.17
CA LYS A 135 3.14 18.08 -2.45
C LYS A 135 2.46 17.16 -1.44
N LEU A 136 2.27 15.88 -1.75
CA LEU A 136 1.71 14.91 -0.79
C LEU A 136 2.71 14.62 0.34
N LEU A 137 3.99 14.45 0.01
CA LEU A 137 5.06 14.16 0.96
C LEU A 137 5.23 15.25 2.04
N SER A 138 4.99 16.52 1.72
CA SER A 138 5.06 17.61 2.70
C SER A 138 3.94 17.56 3.76
N LEU A 139 2.90 16.75 3.53
CA LEU A 139 1.76 16.59 4.42
C LEU A 139 1.86 15.34 5.30
N GLY A 140 2.96 14.57 5.24
CA GLY A 140 3.13 13.32 5.97
C GLY A 140 2.49 12.12 5.28
N LEU A 141 1.94 11.17 6.05
CA LEU A 141 1.21 10.03 5.49
C LEU A 141 -0.08 10.53 4.83
N GLN A 142 -0.26 10.25 3.54
CA GLN A 142 -1.41 10.72 2.76
C GLN A 142 -1.96 9.62 1.86
N SER A 143 -3.26 9.69 1.57
CA SER A 143 -3.87 8.86 0.53
C SER A 143 -3.34 9.28 -0.85
N LEU A 144 -3.03 8.30 -1.68
CA LEU A 144 -2.57 8.46 -3.05
C LEU A 144 -3.64 7.90 -4.00
N GLY A 145 -4.44 8.79 -4.57
CA GLY A 145 -5.50 8.44 -5.53
C GLY A 145 -5.17 8.75 -6.99
N ASP A 146 -4.03 9.36 -7.27
CA ASP A 146 -3.65 9.75 -8.63
C ASP A 146 -3.23 8.52 -9.45
N ARG A 147 -3.97 8.24 -10.51
CA ARG A 147 -3.77 7.03 -11.32
C ARG A 147 -2.44 7.03 -12.07
N THR A 148 -1.92 8.19 -12.45
CA THR A 148 -0.66 8.29 -13.18
C THR A 148 0.50 7.95 -12.27
N ILE A 149 0.51 8.50 -11.04
CA ILE A 149 1.51 8.15 -10.03
C ILE A 149 1.43 6.66 -9.68
N LEU A 150 0.22 6.16 -9.44
CA LEU A 150 0.01 4.75 -9.08
C LEU A 150 0.48 3.80 -10.17
N ALA A 151 0.17 4.10 -11.44
CA ALA A 151 0.65 3.28 -12.56
C ALA A 151 2.18 3.24 -12.62
N ALA A 152 2.86 4.37 -12.40
CA ALA A 152 4.31 4.42 -12.36
C ALA A 152 4.89 3.61 -11.18
N PHE A 153 4.32 3.75 -9.99
CA PHE A 153 4.79 3.04 -8.80
C PHE A 153 4.53 1.52 -8.90
N GLU A 154 3.38 1.10 -9.43
CA GLU A 154 3.08 -0.32 -9.63
C GLU A 154 3.98 -0.94 -10.71
N ALA A 155 4.31 -0.20 -11.78
CA ALA A 155 5.30 -0.66 -12.76
C ALA A 155 6.67 -0.89 -12.12
N GLU A 156 7.13 0.07 -11.31
CA GLU A 156 8.36 -0.06 -10.53
C GLU A 156 8.32 -1.26 -9.56
N TYR A 157 7.17 -1.54 -8.94
CA TYR A 157 6.99 -2.71 -8.10
C TYR A 157 7.04 -4.02 -8.87
N GLU A 158 6.32 -4.16 -9.99
CA GLU A 158 6.31 -5.41 -10.76
C GLU A 158 7.71 -5.77 -11.29
N GLU A 159 8.51 -4.78 -11.66
CA GLU A 159 9.89 -4.98 -12.11
C GLU A 159 10.87 -5.33 -10.96
N ASN A 160 10.53 -4.98 -9.72
CA ASN A 160 11.47 -5.01 -8.59
C ASN A 160 10.90 -5.66 -7.32
N LYS A 161 9.84 -6.45 -7.42
CA LYS A 161 9.26 -7.17 -6.30
C LYS A 161 10.26 -8.21 -5.77
N ALA A 162 10.21 -8.44 -4.46
CA ALA A 162 10.94 -9.56 -3.86
C ALA A 162 10.33 -10.88 -4.36
N ASP A 163 11.20 -11.86 -4.65
CA ASP A 163 10.83 -13.23 -5.03
C ASP A 163 10.05 -13.95 -3.93
#